data_AF-A0A2E4CUN6-F1
#
_entry.id   AF-A0A2E4CUN6-F1
#
_cell.length_a   1.000
_cell.length_b   1.000
_cell.length_c   1.000
_cell.angle_alpha   90.00
_cell.angle_beta   90.00
_cell.angle_gamma   90.00
#
_symmetry.space_group_name_H-M   'P 1'
#
loop_
_entity.id
_entity.type
_entity.pdbx_description
1 polymer ?
#
loop_
_entity_poly.entity_id
_entity_poly.type
_entity_poly.pdbx_seq_one_letter_code
_entity_poly.pdbx_strand_id
1 'polypeptide(L)'
;MAYDVHIIGGGLAGSEAAWQLAQAGLKVRLSEMRGSGETTPAHQTDGLAELVCSNSFRSDDSDKNAVGLLHDEMRRLNSVVMAAGEKARVPAGSAMAADRDVFSDEVQRTLA
;
A
#
# COMPACT_ATOMS: atom_id res chain seq x y z
N MET A 1 14.33 -10.34 -19.44
CA MET A 1 14.89 -9.04 -19.02
C MET A 1 15.55 -9.23 -17.66
N ALA A 2 16.69 -8.60 -17.42
CA ALA A 2 17.32 -8.61 -16.09
C ALA A 2 16.67 -7.51 -15.21
N TYR A 3 16.31 -7.87 -13.99
CA TYR A 3 15.80 -6.97 -12.95
C TYR A 3 16.89 -6.79 -11.89
N ASP A 4 16.94 -5.62 -11.26
CA ASP A 4 17.90 -5.32 -10.19
C ASP A 4 17.44 -5.92 -8.85
N VAL A 5 16.13 -5.86 -8.58
CA VAL A 5 15.52 -6.38 -7.35
C VAL A 5 14.23 -7.12 -7.68
N HIS A 6 14.02 -8.25 -6.99
CA HIS A 6 12.77 -9.01 -7.05
C HIS A 6 12.07 -8.96 -5.69
N ILE A 7 10.87 -8.41 -5.67
CA ILE A 7 9.96 -8.40 -4.51
C ILE A 7 8.95 -9.54 -4.65
N ILE A 8 8.84 -10.37 -3.61
CA ILE A 8 7.89 -11.47 -3.53
C ILE A 8 6.77 -11.10 -2.56
N GLY A 9 5.55 -11.01 -3.08
CA GLY A 9 4.36 -10.58 -2.37
C GLY A 9 4.02 -9.11 -2.65
N GLY A 10 2.78 -8.88 -3.08
CA GLY A 10 2.21 -7.58 -3.41
C GLY A 10 1.24 -7.05 -2.37
N GLY A 11 1.46 -7.35 -1.09
CA GLY A 11 0.76 -6.69 0.02
C GLY A 11 1.32 -5.29 0.31
N LEU A 12 0.83 -4.62 1.36
CA LEU A 12 1.21 -3.25 1.74
C LEU A 12 2.73 -2.99 1.68
N ALA A 13 3.52 -3.84 2.34
CA ALA A 13 4.98 -3.67 2.38
C ALA A 13 5.65 -3.94 1.02
N GLY A 14 5.17 -4.92 0.25
CA GLY A 14 5.73 -5.25 -1.06
C GLY A 14 5.46 -4.17 -2.09
N SER A 15 4.26 -3.61 -2.08
CA SER A 15 3.87 -2.47 -2.91
C SER A 15 4.67 -1.22 -2.59
N GLU A 16 4.83 -0.88 -1.29
CA GLU A 16 5.64 0.27 -0.88
C GLU A 16 7.12 0.07 -1.23
N ALA A 17 7.69 -1.11 -0.99
CA ALA A 17 9.07 -1.41 -1.36
C ALA A 17 9.30 -1.31 -2.88
N ALA A 18 8.38 -1.87 -3.68
CA ALA A 18 8.47 -1.80 -5.14
C ALA A 18 8.43 -0.35 -5.63
N TRP A 19 7.54 0.47 -5.06
CA TRP A 19 7.45 1.90 -5.36
C TRP A 19 8.74 2.64 -5.03
N GLN A 20 9.26 2.50 -3.81
CA GLN A 20 10.45 3.22 -3.37
C GLN A 20 11.69 2.84 -4.21
N LEU A 21 11.85 1.54 -4.52
CA LEU A 21 12.96 1.06 -5.35
C LEU A 21 12.83 1.56 -6.81
N ALA A 22 11.62 1.57 -7.38
CA ALA A 22 11.38 2.10 -8.71
C ALA A 22 11.64 3.61 -8.78
N GLN A 23 11.21 4.37 -7.76
CA GLN A 23 11.48 5.81 -7.64
C GLN A 23 12.98 6.11 -7.48
N ALA A 24 13.75 5.17 -6.93
CA ALA A 24 15.22 5.24 -6.87
C ALA A 24 15.91 4.83 -8.20
N GLY A 25 15.15 4.51 -9.26
CA GLY A 25 15.66 4.18 -10.59
C GLY A 25 16.04 2.71 -10.80
N LEU A 26 15.68 1.82 -9.88
CA LEU A 26 15.96 0.38 -9.99
C LEU A 26 14.88 -0.32 -10.82
N LYS A 27 15.27 -1.31 -11.63
CA LYS A 27 14.35 -2.20 -12.35
C LYS A 27 13.82 -3.24 -11.38
N VAL A 28 12.59 -3.04 -10.91
CA VAL A 28 11.95 -3.93 -9.95
C VAL A 28 11.08 -4.95 -10.67
N ARG A 29 11.16 -6.22 -10.24
CA ARG A 29 10.11 -7.21 -10.48
C ARG A 29 9.29 -7.35 -9.20
N LEU A 30 7.99 -7.09 -9.28
CA LEU A 30 7.04 -7.46 -8.24
C LEU A 30 6.32 -8.74 -8.66
N SER A 31 6.25 -9.74 -7.79
CA SER A 31 5.49 -10.97 -8.05
C SER A 31 4.50 -11.24 -6.94
N GLU A 32 3.24 -11.36 -7.33
CA GLU A 32 2.10 -11.64 -6.47
C GLU A 32 1.48 -12.96 -6.95
N MET A 33 1.10 -13.82 -6.01
CA MET A 33 0.48 -15.11 -6.31
C MET A 33 -1.02 -14.95 -6.61
N ARG A 34 -1.67 -13.95 -6.03
CA ARG A 34 -3.09 -13.66 -6.30
C ARG A 34 -3.26 -13.30 -7.78
N GLY A 35 -4.31 -13.85 -8.39
CA GLY A 35 -4.57 -13.72 -9.83
C GLY A 35 -3.92 -14.82 -10.70
N SER A 36 -3.01 -15.65 -10.16
CA SER A 36 -2.41 -16.79 -10.89
C SER A 36 -3.18 -18.11 -10.72
N GLY A 37 -4.41 -18.06 -10.19
CA GLY A 37 -5.22 -19.23 -9.86
C GLY A 37 -5.13 -19.69 -8.40
N GLU A 38 -4.22 -19.10 -7.61
CA GLU A 38 -4.13 -19.31 -6.17
C GLU A 38 -4.54 -18.02 -5.42
N THR A 39 -5.16 -18.19 -4.25
CA THR A 39 -5.48 -17.11 -3.31
C THR A 39 -5.52 -17.67 -1.89
N THR A 40 -5.63 -16.82 -0.89
CA THR A 40 -5.80 -17.25 0.51
C THR A 40 -7.21 -16.93 1.00
N PRO A 41 -7.72 -17.61 2.04
CA PRO A 41 -9.03 -17.30 2.63
C PRO A 41 -9.21 -15.86 3.14
N ALA A 42 -8.11 -15.13 3.38
CA ALA A 42 -8.16 -13.74 3.84
C ALA A 42 -8.40 -12.72 2.71
N HIS A 43 -8.06 -13.07 1.47
CA HIS A 43 -8.10 -12.15 0.34
C HIS A 43 -9.38 -12.35 -0.47
N GLN A 44 -9.95 -11.24 -0.93
CA GLN A 44 -11.18 -11.18 -1.73
C GLN A 44 -10.90 -10.76 -3.17
N THR A 45 -9.73 -10.19 -3.44
CA THR A 45 -9.34 -9.68 -4.75
C THR A 45 -7.94 -10.18 -5.15
N ASP A 46 -7.54 -9.89 -6.38
CA ASP A 46 -6.17 -10.05 -6.87
C ASP A 46 -5.37 -8.73 -6.88
N GLY A 47 -5.95 -7.65 -6.33
CA GLY A 47 -5.34 -6.33 -6.30
C GLY A 47 -4.16 -6.23 -5.34
N LEU A 48 -3.20 -5.36 -5.66
CA LEU A 48 -2.08 -5.05 -4.79
C LEU A 48 -2.53 -4.30 -3.52
N ALA A 49 -1.84 -4.55 -2.40
CA ALA A 49 -2.08 -3.91 -1.11
C ALA A 49 -3.50 -4.04 -0.52
N GLU A 50 -4.25 -5.09 -0.87
CA GLU A 50 -5.58 -5.36 -0.32
C GLU A 50 -5.65 -5.28 1.23
N LEU A 51 -6.65 -4.58 1.75
CA LEU A 51 -6.92 -4.45 3.19
C LEU A 51 -7.85 -5.57 3.70
N VAL A 52 -7.27 -6.70 4.11
CA VAL A 52 -8.01 -7.93 4.46
C VAL A 52 -8.71 -7.94 5.83
N CYS A 53 -8.46 -6.94 6.68
CA CYS A 53 -9.02 -6.87 8.03
C CYS A 53 -9.67 -5.50 8.27
N SER A 54 -9.10 -4.67 9.15
CA SER A 54 -9.55 -3.28 9.34
C SER A 54 -9.18 -2.43 8.13
N ASN A 55 -10.04 -1.47 7.79
CA ASN A 55 -9.76 -0.43 6.81
C ASN A 55 -9.18 0.85 7.43
N SER A 56 -8.92 0.84 8.75
CA SER A 56 -8.26 1.93 9.46
C SER A 56 -6.75 1.72 9.52
N PHE A 57 -6.01 2.77 9.16
CA PHE A 57 -4.57 2.90 9.37
C PHE A 57 -4.26 3.49 10.76
N ARG A 58 -5.26 3.55 11.65
CA ARG A 58 -5.19 4.15 13.00
C ARG A 58 -5.02 5.67 12.93
N SER A 59 -4.62 6.27 14.05
CA SER A 59 -4.57 7.72 14.22
C SER A 59 -3.69 8.41 13.19
N ASP A 60 -4.14 9.54 12.67
CA ASP A 60 -3.41 10.41 11.75
C ASP A 60 -2.91 11.69 12.43
N ASP A 61 -2.93 11.73 13.77
CA ASP A 61 -2.43 12.84 14.58
C ASP A 61 -0.93 12.65 14.81
N SER A 62 -0.10 13.41 14.08
CA SER A 62 1.35 13.34 14.17
C SER A 62 1.94 13.95 15.44
N ASP A 63 1.20 14.82 16.12
CA ASP A 63 1.67 15.51 17.33
C ASP A 63 1.51 14.62 18.58
N LYS A 64 0.50 13.75 18.58
CA LYS A 64 0.10 12.98 19.78
C LYS A 64 0.04 11.47 19.60
N ASN A 65 0.31 10.96 18.39
CA ASN A 65 0.28 9.53 18.12
C ASN A 65 1.50 9.05 17.32
N ALA A 66 2.15 7.98 17.78
CA ALA A 66 3.31 7.41 17.10
C ALA A 66 2.97 6.90 15.68
N VAL A 67 1.76 6.40 15.44
CA VAL A 67 1.33 5.97 14.09
C VAL A 67 1.08 7.17 13.19
N GLY A 68 0.49 8.24 13.74
CA GLY A 68 0.31 9.49 13.02
C GLY A 68 1.65 10.14 12.63
N LEU A 69 2.66 10.06 13.50
CA LEU A 69 4.01 10.51 13.18
C LEU A 69 4.62 9.67 12.04
N LEU A 70 4.46 8.34 12.09
CA LEU A 70 4.92 7.47 11.01
C LEU A 70 4.23 7.79 9.68
N HIS A 71 2.93 8.10 9.70
CA HIS A 71 2.22 8.53 8.49
C HIS A 71 2.80 9.83 7.92
N ASP A 72 3.13 10.81 8.78
CA ASP A 72 3.78 12.05 8.34
C ASP A 72 5.15 11.77 7.70
N GLU A 73 5.98 10.95 8.34
CA GLU A 73 7.28 10.52 7.77
C GLU A 73 7.10 9.82 6.41
N MET A 74 6.14 8.90 6.31
CA MET A 74 5.82 8.21 5.05
C MET A 74 5.35 9.18 3.96
N ARG A 75 4.55 10.19 4.29
CA ARG A 75 4.16 11.25 3.33
C ARG A 75 5.38 12.03 2.84
N ARG A 76 6.30 12.39 3.74
CA ARG A 76 7.54 13.11 3.40
C ARG A 76 8.49 12.26 2.55
N LEU A 77 8.40 10.94 2.68
CA LEU A 77 9.12 9.96 1.86
C LEU A 77 8.34 9.53 0.60
N ASN A 78 7.31 10.30 0.20
CA ASN A 78 6.55 10.05 -1.03
C ASN A 78 5.94 8.63 -1.07
N SER A 79 5.35 8.17 0.03
CA SER A 79 4.75 6.83 0.11
C SER A 79 3.55 6.63 -0.81
N VAL A 80 3.55 5.53 -1.57
CA VAL A 80 2.40 5.14 -2.40
C VAL A 80 1.21 4.72 -1.53
N VAL A 81 1.46 4.05 -0.40
CA VAL A 81 0.42 3.68 0.56
C VAL A 81 -0.26 4.93 1.12
N MET A 82 0.50 5.94 1.56
CA MET A 82 -0.12 7.15 2.11
C MET A 82 -0.85 7.96 1.03
N ALA A 83 -0.32 8.03 -0.19
CA ALA A 83 -0.97 8.72 -1.30
C ALA A 83 -2.28 8.04 -1.73
N ALA A 84 -2.26 6.72 -1.92
CA ALA A 84 -3.47 5.94 -2.22
C ALA A 84 -4.48 6.00 -1.08
N GLY A 85 -3.99 5.96 0.15
CA GLY A 85 -4.77 6.14 1.36
C GLY A 85 -5.54 7.46 1.39
N GLU A 86 -4.87 8.57 1.05
CA GLU A 86 -5.51 9.90 1.02
C GLU A 86 -6.60 9.97 -0.06
N LYS A 87 -6.37 9.37 -1.24
CA LYS A 87 -7.36 9.32 -2.31
C LYS A 87 -8.59 8.48 -1.93
N ALA A 88 -8.37 7.40 -1.19
CA ALA A 88 -9.42 6.49 -0.73
C ALA A 88 -10.04 6.90 0.61
N ARG A 89 -9.70 8.07 1.17
CA ARG A 89 -10.03 8.43 2.55
C ARG A 89 -11.54 8.50 2.81
N VAL A 90 -11.98 7.88 3.90
CA VAL A 90 -13.36 7.91 4.40
C VAL A 90 -13.43 8.50 5.83
N PRO A 91 -14.58 9.04 6.27
CA PRO A 91 -14.70 9.61 7.61
C PRO A 91 -14.40 8.60 8.73
N ALA A 92 -13.43 8.90 9.60
CA ALA A 92 -13.04 8.00 10.71
C ALA A 92 -12.53 8.74 11.97
N GLY A 93 -13.01 9.96 12.22
CA GLY A 93 -12.59 10.77 13.36
C GLY A 93 -11.11 11.16 13.28
N SER A 94 -10.34 10.88 14.33
CA SER A 94 -8.89 11.13 14.36
C SER A 94 -8.05 10.04 13.67
N ALA A 95 -8.68 8.97 13.21
CA ALA A 95 -8.03 7.93 12.43
C ALA A 95 -8.05 8.26 10.94
N MET A 96 -7.02 7.78 10.24
CA MET A 96 -7.07 7.60 8.80
C MET A 96 -7.74 6.24 8.54
N ALA A 97 -8.78 6.25 7.72
CA ALA A 97 -9.40 5.05 7.18
C ALA A 97 -9.64 5.24 5.69
N ALA A 98 -9.62 4.13 4.97
CA ALA A 98 -9.78 4.12 3.52
C ALA A 98 -10.96 3.25 3.09
N ASP A 99 -11.59 3.59 1.98
CA ASP A 99 -12.33 2.63 1.18
C ASP A 99 -11.35 1.57 0.66
N ARG A 100 -11.65 0.28 0.90
CA ARG A 100 -10.71 -0.81 0.66
C ARG A 100 -10.41 -1.00 -0.82
N ASP A 101 -11.45 -0.91 -1.64
CA ASP A 101 -11.36 -1.22 -3.07
C ASP A 101 -10.69 -0.03 -3.78
N VAL A 102 -11.11 1.20 -3.46
CA VAL A 102 -10.48 2.42 -4.00
C VAL A 102 -8.99 2.50 -3.63
N PHE A 103 -8.63 2.08 -2.41
CA PHE A 103 -7.23 2.03 -1.98
C PHE A 103 -6.40 1.03 -2.79
N SER A 104 -6.87 -0.22 -2.86
CA SER A 104 -6.21 -1.32 -3.58
C SER A 104 -6.04 -0.98 -5.07
N ASP A 105 -7.11 -0.48 -5.70
CA ASP A 105 -7.10 -0.06 -7.10
C ASP A 105 -6.12 1.08 -7.37
N GLU A 106 -6.00 2.03 -6.45
CA GLU A 106 -5.06 3.14 -6.62
C GLU A 106 -3.60 2.70 -6.50
N VAL A 107 -3.29 1.79 -5.57
CA VAL A 107 -1.95 1.20 -5.46
C VAL A 107 -1.63 0.41 -6.72
N GLN A 108 -2.53 -0.46 -7.16
CA GLN A 108 -2.42 -1.23 -8.41
C GLN A 108 -2.13 -0.32 -9.61
N ARG A 109 -2.98 0.69 -9.82
CA ARG A 109 -2.88 1.62 -10.95
C ARG A 109 -1.58 2.43 -10.94
N THR A 110 -1.03 2.70 -9.76
CA THR A 110 0.21 3.48 -9.61
C THR A 110 1.46 2.65 -9.88
N LEU A 111 1.39 1.33 -9.65
CA LEU A 111 2.51 0.39 -9.84
C LEU A 111 2.51 -0.33 -11.19
N ALA A 112 1.39 -0.32 -11.93
CA ALA A 112 1.22 -0.92 -13.25
C ALA A 112 1.70 0.00 -14.39
#